data_AF-A0A142GSA6-F1
#
_entry.id   AF-A0A142GSA6-F1
#
_cell.length_a   1.000
_cell.length_b   1.000
_cell.length_c   1.000
_cell.angle_alpha   90.00
_cell.angle_beta   90.00
_cell.angle_gamma   90.00
#
_symmetry.space_group_name_H-M   'P 1'
#
loop_
_entity.id
_entity.type
_entity.pdbx_description
1 polymer ?
#
loop_
_entity_poly.entity_id
_entity_poly.type
_entity_poly.pdbx_seq_one_letter_code
_entity_poly.pdbx_strand_id
1 'polypeptide(L)'
;DLPAQFLEPIREDLIKKAVLAIQNNKRQAYGAYEEAGKRHSVRRRAFRGSGHGISRIPRKILSKTVGGRKAHPPKAKKWGWKLNTKERRKAIRSAMSATMDKEKVPILEEGLEKTIKTKDLLGILTKLGFKEELI
;
A
#
# COMPACT_ATOMS: atom_id res chain seq x y z
N ASP A 1 -9.45 10.07 -35.48
CA ASP A 1 -10.58 9.74 -34.60
C ASP A 1 -10.13 8.99 -33.36
N LEU A 2 -10.76 9.28 -32.23
CA LEU A 2 -10.49 8.58 -30.97
C LEU A 2 -11.22 7.24 -30.93
N PRO A 3 -10.62 6.21 -30.31
CA PRO A 3 -11.22 4.89 -30.27
C PRO A 3 -12.37 4.83 -29.24
N ALA A 4 -13.31 3.90 -29.43
CA ALA A 4 -14.58 3.85 -28.72
C ALA A 4 -14.47 3.79 -27.18
N GLN A 5 -13.32 3.39 -26.63
CA GLN A 5 -13.06 3.27 -25.19
C GLN A 5 -13.04 4.62 -24.46
N PHE A 6 -12.83 5.72 -25.18
CA PHE A 6 -12.83 7.07 -24.61
C PHE A 6 -14.24 7.66 -24.43
N LEU A 7 -15.26 7.05 -25.07
CA LEU A 7 -16.66 7.49 -25.01
C LEU A 7 -17.47 6.77 -23.93
N GLU A 8 -16.85 5.92 -23.10
CA GLU A 8 -17.54 5.16 -22.06
C GLU A 8 -17.89 6.06 -20.85
N PRO A 9 -19.06 5.92 -20.20
CA PRO A 9 -19.43 6.78 -19.08
C PRO A 9 -18.45 6.66 -17.90
N ILE A 10 -18.19 7.80 -17.26
CA ILE A 10 -17.30 7.90 -16.10
C ILE A 10 -17.98 7.24 -14.88
N ARG A 11 -17.30 6.22 -14.34
CA ARG A 11 -17.71 5.39 -13.21
C ARG A 11 -16.64 5.40 -12.13
N GLU A 12 -16.73 6.39 -11.25
CA GLU A 12 -15.78 6.61 -10.16
C GLU A 12 -15.73 5.44 -9.16
N ASP A 13 -16.84 4.73 -8.98
CA ASP A 13 -16.97 3.55 -8.11
C ASP A 13 -15.98 2.44 -8.52
N LEU A 14 -15.97 2.09 -9.81
CA LEU A 14 -15.10 1.07 -10.37
C LEU A 14 -13.64 1.50 -10.39
N ILE A 15 -13.38 2.77 -10.70
CA ILE A 15 -12.03 3.34 -10.69
C ILE A 15 -11.46 3.27 -9.27
N LYS A 16 -12.19 3.79 -8.27
CA LYS A 16 -11.76 3.79 -6.86
C LYS A 16 -11.45 2.38 -6.37
N LYS A 17 -12.34 1.42 -6.66
CA LYS A 17 -12.13 0.02 -6.27
C LYS A 17 -10.89 -0.59 -6.93
N ALA A 18 -10.66 -0.29 -8.21
CA ALA A 18 -9.47 -0.76 -8.93
C ALA A 18 -8.18 -0.15 -8.35
N VAL A 19 -8.17 1.15 -8.04
CA VAL A 19 -7.02 1.84 -7.43
C VAL A 19 -6.68 1.25 -6.07
N LEU A 20 -7.68 1.07 -5.19
CA LEU A 20 -7.47 0.47 -3.86
C LEU A 20 -6.95 -0.96 -3.96
N ALA A 21 -7.44 -1.75 -4.91
CA ALA A 21 -6.93 -3.09 -5.15
C ALA A 21 -5.45 -3.07 -5.59
N ILE A 22 -5.08 -2.16 -6.50
CA ILE A 22 -3.68 -1.99 -6.95
C ILE A 22 -2.78 -1.57 -5.78
N GLN A 23 -3.19 -0.58 -5.00
CA GLN A 23 -2.43 -0.09 -3.84
C GLN A 23 -2.23 -1.20 -2.79
N ASN A 24 -3.28 -1.95 -2.47
CA ASN A 24 -3.20 -3.06 -1.53
C ASN A 24 -2.30 -4.20 -2.05
N ASN A 25 -2.33 -4.47 -3.35
CA ASN A 25 -1.48 -5.49 -3.98
C ASN A 25 0.00 -5.09 -4.01
N LYS A 26 0.31 -3.79 -4.13
CA LYS A 26 1.68 -3.26 -4.09
C LYS A 26 2.28 -3.23 -2.68
N ARG A 27 1.46 -3.34 -1.64
CA ARG A 27 1.92 -3.26 -0.24
C ARG A 27 2.82 -4.45 0.11
N GLN A 28 4.04 -4.17 0.53
CA GLN A 28 4.95 -5.19 1.06
C GLN A 28 4.40 -5.77 2.36
N ALA A 29 4.37 -7.10 2.46
CA ALA A 29 3.96 -7.77 3.68
C ALA A 29 5.01 -7.51 4.77
N TYR A 30 4.57 -6.95 5.90
CA TYR A 30 5.40 -6.76 7.09
C TYR A 30 4.68 -7.37 8.30
N GLY A 31 5.46 -7.79 9.28
CA GLY A 31 4.93 -8.40 10.50
C GLY A 31 6.03 -8.62 11.53
N ALA A 32 5.62 -8.98 12.73
CA ALA A 32 6.53 -9.40 13.78
C ALA A 32 7.14 -10.77 13.43
N TYR A 33 8.38 -10.98 13.86
CA TYR A 33 9.01 -12.29 13.81
C TYR A 33 8.20 -13.33 14.61
N GLU A 34 8.06 -14.55 14.09
CA GLU A 34 7.09 -15.55 14.58
C GLU A 34 7.31 -15.98 16.04
N GLU A 35 8.57 -16.00 16.49
CA GLU A 35 8.94 -16.35 17.86
C GLU A 35 9.32 -15.13 18.71
N ALA A 36 8.96 -13.92 18.28
CA ALA A 36 9.19 -12.71 19.06
C ALA A 36 8.55 -12.85 20.46
N GLY A 37 9.36 -12.71 21.51
CA GLY A 37 8.93 -12.91 22.91
C GLY A 37 8.70 -14.38 23.33
N LYS A 38 9.01 -15.36 22.47
CA LYS A 38 8.96 -16.81 22.78
C LYS A 38 10.34 -17.48 22.89
N ARG A 39 11.40 -16.85 22.36
CA ARG A 39 12.77 -17.42 22.29
C ARG A 39 13.42 -17.73 23.63
N HIS A 40 13.01 -17.07 24.72
CA HIS A 40 13.57 -17.34 26.03
C HIS A 40 12.89 -18.55 26.68
N SER A 41 13.63 -19.63 26.90
CA SER A 41 13.17 -20.73 27.74
C SER A 41 13.06 -20.24 29.19
N VAL A 42 11.86 -20.28 29.76
CA VAL A 42 11.68 -19.95 31.18
C VAL A 42 12.07 -21.18 32.00
N ARG A 43 13.37 -21.44 32.11
CA ARG A 43 13.92 -22.23 33.22
C ARG A 43 14.20 -21.32 34.40
N ARG A 44 13.17 -20.62 34.90
CA ARG A 44 13.12 -20.36 36.35
C ARG A 44 12.08 -21.31 36.90
N ARG A 45 12.57 -22.49 37.29
CA ARG A 45 11.84 -23.59 37.96
C ARG A 45 11.12 -23.15 39.25
N ALA A 46 11.35 -21.91 39.70
CA ALA A 46 10.65 -21.28 40.81
C ALA A 46 9.70 -20.20 40.28
N PHE A 47 8.58 -20.61 39.68
CA PHE A 47 7.40 -19.75 39.79
C PHE A 47 7.01 -19.78 41.26
N ARG A 48 7.41 -18.75 42.00
CA ARG A 48 7.26 -18.67 43.46
C ARG A 48 5.82 -19.09 43.81
N GLY A 49 5.71 -20.17 44.58
CA GLY A 49 4.43 -20.76 44.98
C GLY A 49 3.66 -19.83 45.93
N SER A 50 2.84 -20.41 46.79
CA SER A 50 2.22 -19.68 47.91
C SER A 50 3.28 -19.06 48.85
N GLY A 51 2.87 -18.09 49.67
CA GLY A 51 3.69 -17.56 50.78
C GLY A 51 4.64 -16.40 50.46
N HIS A 52 4.69 -15.92 49.22
CA HIS A 52 5.65 -14.87 48.81
C HIS A 52 5.05 -13.47 48.64
N GLY A 53 3.73 -13.29 48.80
CA GLY A 53 3.07 -11.99 48.58
C GLY A 53 3.16 -11.44 47.15
N ILE A 54 3.60 -12.26 46.18
CA ILE A 54 3.81 -11.87 44.77
C ILE A 54 2.86 -12.66 43.87
N SER A 55 2.46 -12.04 42.75
CA SER A 55 1.67 -12.69 41.71
C SER A 55 2.34 -13.94 41.13
N ARG A 56 1.54 -14.99 40.90
CA ARG A 56 1.95 -16.30 40.35
C ARG A 56 2.10 -16.30 38.82
N ILE A 57 2.25 -15.13 38.20
CA ILE A 57 2.23 -14.93 36.74
C ILE A 57 3.61 -15.08 36.08
N PRO A 58 3.78 -15.90 35.02
CA PRO A 58 5.02 -16.03 34.24
C PRO A 58 5.58 -14.71 33.73
N ARG A 59 6.71 -14.24 34.28
CA ARG A 59 7.23 -12.86 34.05
C ARG A 59 8.03 -12.63 32.76
N LYS A 60 8.30 -13.64 31.92
CA LYS A 60 9.18 -13.51 30.73
C LYS A 60 8.56 -13.89 29.38
N ILE A 61 7.65 -14.87 29.33
CA ILE A 61 7.01 -15.30 28.05
C ILE A 61 5.59 -14.73 27.93
N LEU A 62 4.99 -14.30 29.03
CA LEU A 62 3.58 -13.89 29.01
C LEU A 62 3.39 -12.57 28.26
N SER A 63 2.21 -12.38 27.69
CA SER A 63 1.86 -11.19 26.93
C SER A 63 1.69 -9.90 27.71
N LYS A 64 1.59 -9.99 29.03
CA LYS A 64 1.40 -8.83 29.91
C LYS A 64 2.71 -8.39 30.59
N THR A 65 3.85 -8.95 30.20
CA THR A 65 5.15 -8.69 30.83
C THR A 65 6.09 -7.97 29.88
N VAL A 66 6.92 -7.07 30.41
CA VAL A 66 7.95 -6.36 29.63
C VAL A 66 8.88 -7.39 28.98
N GLY A 67 9.03 -7.32 27.65
CA GLY A 67 9.85 -8.26 26.86
C GLY A 67 9.18 -9.61 26.53
N GLY A 68 7.93 -9.83 26.92
CA GLY A 68 7.16 -11.03 26.58
C GLY A 68 6.44 -10.96 25.22
N ARG A 69 5.79 -12.05 24.81
CA ARG A 69 5.14 -12.16 23.48
C ARG A 69 3.88 -11.28 23.38
N LYS A 70 3.69 -10.49 22.33
CA LYS A 70 2.39 -9.81 22.14
C LYS A 70 1.27 -10.84 21.91
N ALA A 71 0.05 -10.58 22.40
CA ALA A 71 -1.08 -11.51 22.24
C ALA A 71 -1.53 -11.62 20.77
N HIS A 72 -1.72 -10.48 20.11
CA HIS A 72 -2.04 -10.38 18.69
C HIS A 72 -1.00 -9.48 18.00
N PRO A 73 0.21 -10.00 17.72
CA PRO A 73 1.20 -9.24 16.96
C PRO A 73 0.74 -9.08 15.50
N PRO A 74 1.19 -8.02 14.81
CA PRO A 74 0.98 -7.91 13.37
C PRO A 74 1.66 -9.10 12.68
N LYS A 75 0.90 -9.87 11.89
CA LYS A 75 1.43 -11.01 11.14
C LYS A 75 1.74 -10.56 9.72
N ALA A 76 2.82 -11.10 9.14
CA ALA A 76 3.12 -10.91 7.72
C ALA A 76 2.04 -11.61 6.90
N LYS A 77 1.03 -10.84 6.48
CA LYS A 77 -0.09 -11.33 5.65
C LYS A 77 -0.06 -10.63 4.29
N LYS A 78 -0.48 -11.36 3.25
CA LYS A 78 -0.77 -10.77 1.94
C LYS A 78 -2.11 -10.02 2.03
N TRP A 79 -2.07 -8.72 1.76
CA TRP A 79 -3.25 -7.83 1.79
C TRP A 79 -3.99 -7.75 0.46
N GLY A 80 -3.59 -8.57 -0.51
CA GLY A 80 -4.05 -8.43 -1.88
C GLY A 80 -5.53 -8.71 -2.07
N TRP A 81 -6.18 -7.90 -2.90
CA TRP A 81 -7.58 -8.04 -3.28
C TRP A 81 -7.69 -8.51 -4.72
N LYS A 82 -8.53 -9.52 -4.95
CA LYS A 82 -8.82 -10.00 -6.30
C LYS A 82 -9.87 -9.11 -6.95
N LEU A 83 -9.54 -8.57 -8.12
CA LEU A 83 -10.46 -7.83 -8.97
C LEU A 83 -10.84 -8.69 -10.18
N ASN A 84 -12.12 -8.68 -10.56
CA ASN A 84 -12.57 -9.42 -11.74
C ASN A 84 -11.99 -8.81 -13.03
N THR A 85 -11.74 -9.64 -14.03
CA THR A 85 -11.14 -9.19 -15.30
C THR A 85 -12.01 -8.20 -16.05
N LYS A 86 -13.33 -8.44 -16.11
CA LYS A 86 -14.31 -7.54 -16.74
C LYS A 86 -14.39 -6.20 -16.01
N GLU A 87 -14.39 -6.23 -14.68
CA GLU A 87 -14.42 -5.05 -13.82
C GLU A 87 -13.17 -4.20 -14.01
N ARG A 88 -11.98 -4.83 -14.02
CA ARG A 88 -10.71 -4.16 -14.30
C ARG A 88 -10.71 -3.49 -15.67
N ARG A 89 -11.16 -4.18 -16.71
CA ARG A 89 -11.22 -3.63 -18.08
C ARG A 89 -12.15 -2.41 -18.13
N LYS A 90 -13.31 -2.48 -17.48
CA LYS A 90 -14.27 -1.38 -17.44
C LYS A 90 -13.72 -0.17 -16.66
N ALA A 91 -13.06 -0.39 -15.53
CA ALA A 91 -12.43 0.68 -14.76
C ALA A 91 -11.35 1.43 -15.57
N ILE A 92 -10.53 0.70 -16.35
CA ILE A 92 -9.50 1.32 -17.22
C ILE A 92 -10.14 2.17 -18.31
N ARG A 93 -11.17 1.67 -19.00
CA ARG A 93 -11.87 2.44 -20.04
C ARG A 93 -12.54 3.69 -19.48
N SER A 94 -13.21 3.55 -18.34
CA SER A 94 -13.79 4.69 -17.64
C SER A 94 -12.74 5.71 -17.19
N ALA A 95 -11.55 5.27 -16.76
CA ALA A 95 -10.47 6.18 -16.41
C ALA A 95 -9.90 6.91 -17.64
N MET A 96 -9.76 6.22 -18.78
CA MET A 96 -9.35 6.85 -20.04
C MET A 96 -10.37 7.90 -20.51
N SER A 97 -11.68 7.64 -20.35
CA SER A 97 -12.69 8.66 -20.64
C SER A 97 -12.55 9.89 -19.74
N ALA A 98 -12.24 9.72 -18.44
CA ALA A 98 -12.01 10.85 -17.54
C ALA A 98 -10.75 11.68 -17.90
N THR A 99 -9.78 11.12 -18.61
CA THR A 99 -8.60 11.87 -19.08
C THR A 99 -8.86 12.79 -20.27
N MET A 100 -10.04 12.71 -20.90
CA MET A 100 -10.44 13.62 -21.99
C MET A 100 -10.77 15.03 -21.50
N ASP A 101 -11.02 15.22 -20.20
CA ASP A 101 -11.24 16.53 -19.62
C ASP A 101 -9.94 17.34 -19.70
N LYS A 102 -9.89 18.27 -20.67
CA LYS A 102 -8.73 19.11 -21.02
C LYS A 102 -8.18 19.94 -19.86
N GLU A 103 -8.98 20.16 -18.82
CA GLU A 103 -8.54 20.89 -17.62
C GLU A 103 -7.59 20.08 -16.74
N LYS A 104 -7.63 18.73 -16.79
CA LYS A 104 -6.87 17.88 -15.88
C LYS A 104 -5.62 17.26 -16.52
N VAL A 105 -5.62 16.99 -17.82
CA VAL A 105 -4.50 16.32 -18.49
C VAL A 105 -4.21 16.96 -19.85
N PRO A 106 -3.04 17.61 -20.04
CA PRO A 106 -2.61 18.06 -21.36
C PRO A 106 -2.15 16.87 -22.20
N ILE A 107 -2.59 16.82 -23.45
CA ILE A 107 -2.13 15.83 -24.44
C ILE A 107 -0.76 16.27 -24.96
N LEU A 108 0.23 15.38 -24.92
CA LEU A 108 1.60 15.64 -25.38
C LEU A 108 1.83 14.98 -26.74
N GLU A 109 2.59 15.65 -27.61
CA GLU A 109 3.04 15.08 -28.89
C GLU A 109 4.35 14.29 -28.74
N GLU A 110 4.61 13.37 -29.67
CA GLU A 110 5.69 12.35 -29.68
C GLU A 110 7.15 12.90 -29.72
N GLY A 111 7.39 14.17 -29.41
CA GLY A 111 8.71 14.81 -29.52
C GLY A 111 9.58 14.79 -28.25
N LEU A 112 9.02 14.49 -27.07
CA LEU A 112 9.72 14.70 -25.79
C LEU A 112 10.80 13.67 -25.48
N GLU A 113 10.65 12.44 -25.97
CA GLU A 113 11.54 11.32 -25.66
C GLU A 113 12.98 11.50 -26.19
N LYS A 114 13.17 12.36 -27.19
CA LYS A 114 14.48 12.59 -27.83
C LYS A 114 15.39 13.54 -27.04
N THR A 115 14.91 14.13 -25.94
CA THR A 115 15.68 15.11 -25.16
C THR A 115 16.54 14.42 -24.10
N ILE A 116 17.86 14.56 -24.21
CA ILE A 116 18.85 13.90 -23.32
C ILE A 116 19.10 14.71 -22.03
N LYS A 117 18.87 16.03 -22.06
CA LYS A 117 19.17 16.93 -20.94
C LYS A 117 17.95 17.13 -20.03
N THR A 118 18.11 16.77 -18.77
CA THR A 118 17.08 16.96 -17.72
C THR A 118 16.70 18.43 -17.51
N LYS A 119 17.63 19.36 -17.73
CA LYS A 119 17.38 20.81 -17.63
C LYS A 119 16.39 21.31 -18.68
N ASP A 120 16.49 20.79 -19.91
CA ASP A 120 15.63 21.20 -21.02
C ASP A 120 14.22 20.61 -20.82
N LEU A 121 14.14 19.36 -20.34
CA LEU A 121 12.89 18.72 -19.92
C LEU A 121 12.19 19.47 -18.79
N LEU A 122 12.93 19.90 -17.75
CA LEU A 122 12.37 20.71 -16.66
C LEU A 122 11.76 22.00 -17.18
N GLY A 123 12.43 22.67 -18.13
CA GLY A 123 11.94 23.88 -18.78
C GLY A 123 10.65 23.67 -19.57
N ILE A 124 10.46 22.50 -20.19
CA ILE A 124 9.24 22.18 -20.92
C ILE A 124 8.09 21.80 -19.96
N LEU A 125 8.36 20.97 -18.96
CA LEU A 125 7.35 20.53 -17.98
C LEU A 125 6.83 21.69 -17.12
N THR A 126 7.69 22.63 -16.76
CA THR A 126 7.28 23.87 -16.05
C THR A 126 6.38 24.76 -16.89
N LYS A 127 6.62 24.88 -18.20
CA LYS A 127 5.72 25.59 -19.13
C LYS A 127 4.37 24.92 -19.29
N LEU A 128 4.33 23.60 -19.16
CA LEU A 128 3.10 22.79 -19.22
C LEU A 128 2.29 22.80 -17.92
N GLY A 129 2.81 23.44 -16.85
CA GLY A 129 2.11 23.56 -15.57
C GLY A 129 2.36 22.41 -14.58
N PHE A 130 3.24 21.43 -14.90
CA PHE A 130 3.55 20.29 -14.04
C PHE A 130 4.51 20.60 -12.87
N LYS A 131 4.45 21.81 -12.32
CA LYS A 131 5.37 22.25 -11.26
C LYS A 131 5.16 21.49 -9.95
N GLU A 132 3.92 21.08 -9.67
CA GLU A 132 3.55 20.35 -8.45
C GLU A 132 3.96 18.87 -8.49
N GLU A 133 4.00 18.25 -9.67
CA GLU A 133 4.36 16.82 -9.84
C GLU A 133 5.87 16.57 -9.90
N LEU A 134 6.68 17.63 -9.97
CA LEU A 134 8.16 17.57 -10.05
C LEU A 134 8.86 17.53 -8.67
N ILE A 135 8.10 17.60 -7.58
CA ILE A 135 8.59 17.55 -6.17
C ILE A 135 8.56 16.12 -5.66
#